data_AF-A0A355EU53-F1
#
_entry.id   AF-A0A355EU53-F1
#
_cell.length_a   1.000
_cell.length_b   1.000
_cell.length_c   1.000
_cell.angle_alpha   90.00
_cell.angle_beta   90.00
_cell.angle_gamma   90.00
#
_symmetry.space_group_name_H-M   'P 1'
#
loop_
_entity.id
_entity.type
_entity.pdbx_description
1 polymer ?
#
loop_
_entity_poly.entity_id
_entity_poly.type
_entity_poly.pdbx_seq_one_letter_code
_entity_poly.pdbx_strand_id
1 'polypeptide(L)'
;MKSRIATPVLALSFLLCASAAGARYAPSLAVEPRDPSSLTPLRIEVGVYSTDDPQIRFDGIVGNRLVFSADLIPLPPGLPLPPESLYTLTTEVPPLAAGTYRVIFSYRDGDDFFIQRSFRVHAPTPGLVFEQADGWTTSVGIDWKLRSGQTGSANGVALTDESGYFWFFAPDNAEVTLKVLDGRAFNGHWWVFLASMTDVEFTATVNRCPPPPIGAPCVSKTYRSPQGINRNFLDTLAF
;
A
#
# COMPACT_ATOMS: atom_id res chain seq x y z
N MET A 1 -12.78 -47.57 51.87
CA MET A 1 -11.50 -46.88 52.16
C MET A 1 -10.55 -47.07 50.99
N LYS A 2 -10.44 -46.07 50.11
CA LYS A 2 -9.23 -45.71 49.34
C LYS A 2 -9.55 -44.49 48.45
N SER A 3 -9.06 -43.35 48.93
CA SER A 3 -9.05 -42.03 48.31
C SER A 3 -8.33 -42.07 46.95
N ARG A 4 -8.88 -41.42 45.92
CA ARG A 4 -8.15 -41.07 44.71
C ARG A 4 -7.79 -39.58 44.80
N ILE A 5 -6.52 -39.35 45.10
CA ILE A 5 -5.87 -38.03 45.11
C ILE A 5 -5.73 -37.58 43.65
N ALA A 6 -6.21 -36.38 43.35
CA ALA A 6 -6.00 -35.71 42.08
C ALA A 6 -4.58 -35.12 42.04
N THR A 7 -3.81 -35.47 41.02
CA THR A 7 -2.51 -34.86 40.72
C THR A 7 -2.72 -33.80 39.64
N PRO A 8 -2.50 -32.49 39.90
CA PRO A 8 -2.55 -31.50 38.84
C PRO A 8 -1.24 -31.60 38.03
N VAL A 9 -1.38 -31.88 36.73
CA VAL A 9 -0.27 -31.74 35.77
C VAL A 9 -0.06 -30.25 35.55
N LEU A 10 1.01 -29.71 36.14
CA LEU A 10 1.46 -28.35 35.90
C LEU A 10 2.01 -28.28 34.46
N ALA A 11 1.21 -27.76 33.52
CA ALA A 11 1.69 -27.47 32.18
C ALA A 11 2.65 -26.28 32.25
N LEU A 12 3.95 -26.57 32.19
CA LEU A 12 5.00 -25.58 32.14
C LEU A 12 4.98 -24.95 30.73
N SER A 13 4.29 -23.82 30.60
CA SER A 13 4.29 -22.99 29.40
C SER A 13 5.70 -22.43 29.20
N PHE A 14 6.49 -23.07 28.32
CA PHE A 14 7.71 -22.46 27.78
C PHE A 14 7.30 -21.29 26.88
N LEU A 15 7.19 -20.09 27.47
CA LEU A 15 7.31 -18.87 26.69
C LEU A 15 8.74 -18.82 26.17
N LEU A 16 8.94 -19.09 24.87
CA LEU A 16 10.17 -18.69 24.18
C LEU A 16 10.21 -17.16 24.20
N CYS A 17 10.93 -16.62 25.18
CA CYS A 17 11.33 -15.22 25.17
C CYS A 17 12.45 -15.11 24.13
N ALA A 18 12.10 -14.82 22.87
CA ALA A 18 13.09 -14.34 21.91
C ALA A 18 13.70 -13.07 22.50
N SER A 19 15.02 -13.07 22.71
CA SER A 19 15.71 -11.95 23.36
C SER A 19 15.52 -10.68 22.54
N ALA A 20 15.22 -9.55 23.21
CA ALA A 20 15.06 -8.25 22.57
C ALA A 20 16.31 -7.80 21.77
N ALA A 21 17.47 -8.42 22.01
CA ALA A 21 18.69 -8.20 21.25
C ALA A 21 18.59 -8.70 19.79
N GLY A 22 17.86 -9.79 19.52
CA GLY A 22 17.70 -10.34 18.17
C GLY A 22 16.88 -9.45 17.24
N ALA A 23 16.00 -8.60 17.78
CA ALA A 23 15.20 -7.67 16.99
C ALA A 23 15.97 -6.42 16.53
N ARG A 24 17.09 -6.07 17.20
CA ARG A 24 17.82 -4.82 16.95
C ARG A 24 18.63 -4.83 15.65
N TYR A 25 19.04 -6.00 15.20
CA TYR A 25 19.92 -6.19 14.04
C TYR A 25 19.25 -7.03 12.93
N ALA A 26 17.92 -7.03 12.91
CA ALA A 26 17.17 -7.68 11.84
C ALA A 26 17.40 -6.92 10.52
N PRO A 27 17.48 -7.62 9.38
CA PRO A 27 17.59 -6.95 8.10
C PRO A 27 16.31 -6.15 7.79
N SER A 28 16.48 -5.05 7.08
CA SER A 28 15.40 -4.15 6.67
C SER A 28 15.07 -4.31 5.20
N LEU A 29 13.80 -4.06 4.86
CA LEU A 29 13.30 -4.14 3.51
C LEU A 29 12.23 -3.07 3.26
N ALA A 30 12.57 -2.08 2.46
CA ALA A 30 11.67 -1.00 2.04
C ALA A 30 11.36 -1.11 0.54
N VAL A 31 10.14 -0.68 0.20
CA VAL A 31 9.59 -0.63 -1.16
C VAL A 31 8.86 0.69 -1.23
N GLU A 32 9.26 1.51 -2.19
CA GLU A 32 8.76 2.85 -2.43
C GLU A 32 8.35 2.99 -3.91
N PRO A 33 7.20 3.63 -4.21
CA PRO A 33 6.20 4.11 -3.26
C PRO A 33 5.52 2.95 -2.53
N ARG A 34 4.88 3.25 -1.38
CA ARG A 34 4.17 2.24 -0.56
C ARG A 34 3.05 1.55 -1.35
N ASP A 35 2.46 2.27 -2.29
CA ASP A 35 1.40 1.80 -3.18
C ASP A 35 1.77 2.08 -4.64
N PRO A 36 2.49 1.17 -5.31
CA PRO A 36 2.99 1.40 -6.65
C PRO A 36 1.97 1.17 -7.75
N SER A 37 2.07 1.99 -8.79
CA SER A 37 1.33 1.82 -10.04
C SER A 37 2.20 1.17 -11.12
N SER A 38 1.59 0.61 -12.17
CA SER A 38 2.31 0.05 -13.31
C SER A 38 2.95 1.10 -14.24
N LEU A 39 2.93 2.39 -13.85
CA LEU A 39 3.59 3.48 -14.57
C LEU A 39 4.78 4.07 -13.80
N THR A 40 4.92 3.73 -12.52
CA THR A 40 5.93 4.32 -11.64
C THR A 40 7.06 3.32 -11.39
N PRO A 41 8.33 3.74 -11.49
CA PRO A 41 9.44 2.92 -11.05
C PRO A 41 9.36 2.68 -9.55
N LEU A 42 9.95 1.59 -9.09
CA LEU A 42 10.06 1.24 -7.68
C LEU A 42 11.47 1.54 -7.20
N ARG A 43 11.59 2.06 -5.99
CA ARG A 43 12.84 2.08 -5.23
C ARG A 43 12.76 1.02 -4.14
N ILE A 44 13.67 0.07 -4.18
CA ILE A 44 13.74 -1.00 -3.18
C ILE A 44 15.04 -0.85 -2.42
N GLU A 45 14.93 -0.81 -1.11
CA GLU A 45 16.07 -0.73 -0.21
C GLU A 45 16.13 -1.99 0.65
N VAL A 46 17.27 -2.64 0.65
CA VAL A 46 17.58 -3.78 1.50
C VAL A 46 18.72 -3.36 2.42
N GLY A 47 18.54 -3.55 3.72
CA GLY A 47 19.55 -3.26 4.73
C GLY A 47 19.92 -4.49 5.54
N VAL A 48 21.20 -4.70 5.79
CA VAL A 48 21.73 -5.84 6.53
C VAL A 48 22.82 -5.36 7.48
N TYR A 49 22.75 -5.81 8.73
CA TYR A 49 23.83 -5.59 9.67
C TYR A 49 24.92 -6.64 9.50
N SER A 50 26.17 -6.21 9.36
CA SER A 50 27.33 -7.10 9.16
C SER A 50 28.60 -6.50 9.75
N THR A 51 29.57 -7.36 10.09
CA THR A 51 30.93 -6.93 10.52
C THR A 51 31.83 -6.57 9.35
N ASP A 52 31.59 -7.21 8.21
CA ASP A 52 32.31 -7.02 6.95
C ASP A 52 31.30 -6.79 5.82
N ASP A 53 31.77 -6.27 4.68
CA ASP A 53 30.88 -6.00 3.54
C ASP A 53 30.18 -7.29 3.05
N PRO A 54 28.85 -7.41 3.21
CA PRO A 54 28.12 -8.63 2.91
C PRO A 54 27.78 -8.77 1.41
N GLN A 55 28.30 -7.91 0.53
CA GLN A 55 28.11 -7.98 -0.93
C GLN A 55 26.62 -8.09 -1.32
N ILE A 56 25.79 -7.18 -0.80
CA ILE A 56 24.36 -7.13 -1.12
C ILE A 56 24.19 -6.90 -2.61
N ARG A 57 23.32 -7.69 -3.26
CA ARG A 57 23.06 -7.63 -4.69
C ARG A 57 21.60 -7.82 -5.04
N PHE A 58 21.20 -7.18 -6.14
CA PHE A 58 19.94 -7.47 -6.81
C PHE A 58 20.18 -8.53 -7.88
N ASP A 59 19.65 -9.73 -7.67
CA ASP A 59 19.82 -10.87 -8.58
C ASP A 59 18.85 -10.81 -9.77
N GLY A 60 17.83 -9.94 -9.70
CA GLY A 60 16.87 -9.70 -10.77
C GLY A 60 15.44 -10.05 -10.39
N ILE A 61 14.60 -10.16 -11.42
CA ILE A 61 13.17 -10.47 -11.29
C ILE A 61 12.92 -11.88 -11.81
N VAL A 62 12.37 -12.75 -10.97
CA VAL A 62 12.00 -14.13 -11.32
C VAL A 62 10.50 -14.32 -11.08
N GLY A 63 9.72 -14.33 -12.16
CA GLY A 63 8.26 -14.31 -12.07
C GLY A 63 7.77 -13.06 -11.35
N ASN A 64 7.06 -13.22 -10.23
CA ASN A 64 6.59 -12.12 -9.39
C ASN A 64 7.51 -11.82 -8.19
N ARG A 65 8.77 -12.30 -8.23
CA ARG A 65 9.73 -12.17 -7.13
C ARG A 65 10.86 -11.24 -7.55
N LEU A 66 11.15 -10.25 -6.72
CA LEU A 66 12.32 -9.39 -6.84
C LEU A 66 13.35 -9.94 -5.86
N VAL A 67 14.43 -10.49 -6.40
CA VAL A 67 15.36 -11.33 -5.64
C VAL A 67 16.59 -10.52 -5.29
N PHE A 68 16.89 -10.47 -4.00
CA PHE A 68 18.10 -9.89 -3.45
C PHE A 68 18.85 -10.96 -2.68
N SER A 69 20.18 -10.88 -2.70
CA SER A 69 21.00 -11.73 -1.87
C SER A 69 22.18 -10.99 -1.26
N ALA A 70 22.73 -11.59 -0.22
CA ALA A 70 24.00 -11.21 0.37
C ALA A 70 24.80 -12.48 0.66
N ASP A 71 26.12 -12.33 0.76
CA ASP A 71 26.97 -13.40 1.24
C ASP A 71 26.77 -13.53 2.77
N LEU A 72 26.61 -14.77 3.26
CA LEU A 72 26.31 -15.02 4.67
C LEU A 72 27.53 -14.67 5.52
N ILE A 73 27.34 -13.79 6.50
CA ILE A 73 28.35 -13.52 7.52
C ILE A 73 27.69 -13.67 8.89
N PRO A 74 27.95 -14.79 9.61
CA PRO A 74 27.32 -15.04 10.90
C PRO A 74 27.70 -13.96 11.92
N LEU A 75 26.70 -13.26 12.46
CA LEU A 75 26.93 -12.34 13.56
C LEU A 75 27.10 -13.12 14.88
N PRO A 76 28.16 -12.87 15.66
CA PRO A 76 28.30 -13.47 16.98
C PRO A 76 27.11 -13.09 17.89
N PRO A 77 26.51 -14.04 18.61
CA PRO A 77 25.42 -13.75 19.53
C PRO A 77 25.80 -12.70 20.56
N GLY A 78 24.99 -11.66 20.70
CA GLY A 78 25.20 -10.61 21.71
C GLY A 78 26.30 -9.60 21.37
N LEU A 79 26.87 -9.63 20.15
CA LEU A 79 27.79 -8.59 19.70
C LEU A 79 27.01 -7.28 19.52
N PRO A 80 27.34 -6.20 20.25
CA PRO A 80 26.81 -4.89 19.95
C PRO A 80 27.44 -4.38 18.64
N LEU A 81 26.66 -4.36 17.56
CA LEU A 81 27.06 -3.70 16.34
C LEU A 81 26.75 -2.20 16.43
N PRO A 82 27.71 -1.34 16.08
CA PRO A 82 27.45 0.08 15.99
C PRO A 82 26.62 0.40 14.72
N PRO A 83 25.98 1.58 14.64
CA PRO A 83 25.07 1.91 13.53
C PRO A 83 25.71 1.84 12.13
N GLU A 84 27.01 2.14 12.03
CA GLU A 84 27.80 2.05 10.80
C GLU A 84 27.95 0.62 10.26
N SER A 85 27.60 -0.40 11.04
CA SER A 85 27.56 -1.80 10.57
C SER A 85 26.33 -2.12 9.71
N LEU A 86 25.47 -1.14 9.42
CA LEU A 86 24.35 -1.29 8.49
C LEU A 86 24.82 -1.05 7.05
N TYR A 87 24.81 -2.11 6.26
CA TYR A 87 25.02 -2.05 4.82
C TYR A 87 23.68 -1.97 4.12
N THR A 88 23.54 -1.07 3.15
CA THR A 88 22.31 -0.94 2.37
C THR A 88 22.57 -1.02 0.88
N LEU A 89 21.64 -1.64 0.16
CA LEU A 89 21.55 -1.56 -1.29
C LEU A 89 20.20 -0.93 -1.65
N THR A 90 20.26 0.15 -2.42
CA THR A 90 19.10 0.72 -3.10
C THR A 90 19.11 0.28 -4.56
N THR A 91 18.00 -0.26 -5.03
CA THR A 91 17.81 -0.64 -6.44
C THR A 91 16.58 0.06 -6.99
N GLU A 92 16.76 0.74 -8.12
CA GLU A 92 15.65 1.19 -8.94
C GLU A 92 15.20 0.05 -9.85
N VAL A 93 13.90 -0.27 -9.77
CA VAL A 93 13.25 -1.27 -10.61
C VAL A 93 12.30 -0.54 -11.55
N PRO A 94 12.36 -0.78 -12.87
CA PRO A 94 11.43 -0.19 -13.81
C PRO A 94 9.96 -0.49 -13.45
N PRO A 95 8.99 0.29 -13.97
CA PRO A 95 7.57 0.02 -13.75
C PRO A 95 7.22 -1.44 -14.03
N LEU A 96 6.53 -2.07 -13.08
CA LEU A 96 6.10 -3.45 -13.18
C LEU A 96 4.67 -3.52 -13.72
N ALA A 97 4.30 -4.63 -14.36
CA ALA A 97 2.89 -4.86 -14.71
C ALA A 97 2.02 -4.91 -13.45
N ALA A 98 0.72 -4.63 -13.59
CA ALA A 98 -0.22 -4.77 -12.48
C ALA A 98 -0.25 -6.22 -11.96
N GLY A 99 -0.17 -6.40 -10.64
CA GLY A 99 -0.08 -7.73 -10.03
C GLY A 99 0.41 -7.70 -8.59
N THR A 100 0.53 -8.88 -7.99
CA THR A 100 1.09 -9.03 -6.64
C THR A 100 2.52 -9.55 -6.71
N TYR A 101 3.44 -8.79 -6.13
CA TYR A 101 4.87 -9.08 -6.13
C TYR A 101 5.38 -9.33 -4.72
N ARG A 102 6.53 -9.99 -4.63
CA ARG A 102 7.28 -10.13 -3.37
C ARG A 102 8.71 -9.71 -3.59
N VAL A 103 9.23 -8.86 -2.70
CA VAL A 103 10.67 -8.74 -2.55
C VAL A 103 11.13 -9.85 -1.62
N ILE A 104 12.17 -10.56 -2.02
CA ILE A 104 12.78 -11.64 -1.26
C ILE A 104 14.24 -11.29 -1.08
N PHE A 105 14.70 -11.36 0.16
CA PHE A 105 16.10 -11.27 0.50
C PHE A 105 16.55 -12.57 1.14
N SER A 106 17.67 -13.14 0.70
CA SER A 106 18.23 -14.39 1.23
C SER A 106 19.75 -14.35 1.32
N TYR A 107 20.34 -15.06 2.29
CA TYR A 107 21.79 -15.30 2.31
C TYR A 107 22.17 -16.51 1.44
N ARG A 108 23.40 -16.52 0.92
CA ARG A 108 23.84 -17.49 -0.11
C ARG A 108 24.40 -18.84 0.35
N ASP A 109 24.27 -19.20 1.63
CA ASP A 109 24.97 -20.39 2.19
C ASP A 109 24.04 -21.51 2.69
N GLY A 110 22.86 -21.66 2.09
CA GLY A 110 22.04 -22.87 2.21
C GLY A 110 21.06 -22.94 3.39
N ASP A 111 21.13 -22.01 4.34
CA ASP A 111 20.06 -21.79 5.32
C ASP A 111 19.13 -20.66 4.83
N ASP A 112 17.86 -21.01 4.62
CA ASP A 112 16.77 -20.14 4.17
C ASP A 112 16.37 -19.11 5.24
N PHE A 113 17.29 -18.23 5.65
CA PHE A 113 16.88 -16.99 6.30
C PHE A 113 16.40 -16.03 5.22
N PHE A 114 15.08 -15.94 5.07
CA PHE A 114 14.46 -14.98 4.18
C PHE A 114 13.63 -13.96 4.95
N ILE A 115 13.92 -12.67 4.73
CA ILE A 115 12.88 -11.66 4.88
C ILE A 115 12.20 -11.50 3.53
N GLN A 116 10.88 -11.38 3.57
CA GLN A 116 10.09 -11.10 2.39
C GLN A 116 9.05 -10.04 2.69
N ARG A 117 8.75 -9.22 1.69
CA ARG A 117 7.66 -8.24 1.75
C ARG A 117 6.82 -8.36 0.50
N SER A 118 5.52 -8.59 0.69
CA SER A 118 4.55 -8.57 -0.41
C SER A 118 4.06 -7.14 -0.63
N PHE A 119 3.85 -6.79 -1.90
CA PHE A 119 3.23 -5.53 -2.30
C PHE A 119 2.40 -5.75 -3.57
N ARG A 120 1.47 -4.83 -3.83
CA ARG A 120 0.61 -4.87 -5.01
C ARG A 120 1.02 -3.72 -5.94
N VAL A 121 1.11 -4.02 -7.23
CA VAL A 121 1.25 -3.03 -8.29
C VAL A 121 -0.12 -2.88 -8.95
N HIS A 122 -0.62 -1.66 -8.99
CA HIS A 122 -1.94 -1.35 -9.52
C HIS A 122 -1.84 -0.91 -10.98
N ALA A 123 -2.76 -1.37 -11.83
CA ALA A 123 -2.91 -0.76 -13.15
C ALA A 123 -3.43 0.67 -12.96
N PRO A 124 -2.98 1.65 -13.77
CA PRO A 124 -3.66 2.93 -13.89
C PRO A 124 -5.06 2.65 -14.40
N THR A 125 -6.05 2.84 -13.53
CA THR A 125 -7.43 2.87 -13.97
C THR A 125 -7.83 4.32 -14.20
N PRO A 126 -8.45 4.64 -15.35
CA PRO A 126 -9.28 5.82 -15.43
C PRO A 126 -10.34 5.70 -14.33
N GLY A 127 -10.23 6.53 -13.30
CA GLY A 127 -11.09 6.41 -12.14
C GLY A 127 -10.62 5.45 -11.03
N LEU A 128 -11.44 5.36 -9.99
CA LEU A 128 -11.34 4.43 -8.86
C LEU A 128 -12.60 3.56 -8.80
N VAL A 129 -12.45 2.32 -8.32
CA VAL A 129 -13.56 1.45 -7.97
C VAL A 129 -13.31 0.87 -6.58
N PHE A 130 -14.28 1.04 -5.70
CA PHE A 130 -14.28 0.52 -4.34
C PHE A 130 -15.39 -0.51 -4.20
N GLU A 131 -15.06 -1.69 -3.69
CA GLU A 131 -16.05 -2.64 -3.16
C GLU A 131 -16.17 -2.39 -1.66
N GLN A 132 -17.31 -1.87 -1.22
CA GLN A 132 -17.48 -1.44 0.17
C GLN A 132 -18.18 -2.52 0.99
N ALA A 133 -18.08 -2.42 2.32
CA ALA A 133 -18.54 -3.45 3.26
C ALA A 133 -20.06 -3.75 3.18
N ASP A 134 -20.86 -2.82 2.66
CA ASP A 134 -22.29 -3.01 2.42
C ASP A 134 -22.60 -3.77 1.11
N GLY A 135 -21.55 -4.21 0.40
CA GLY A 135 -21.64 -4.88 -0.89
C GLY A 135 -21.86 -3.92 -2.07
N TRP A 136 -21.98 -2.61 -1.83
CA TRP A 136 -22.10 -1.65 -2.92
C TRP A 136 -20.75 -1.41 -3.58
N THR A 137 -20.79 -1.21 -4.90
CA THR A 137 -19.63 -0.78 -5.66
C THR A 137 -19.70 0.73 -5.85
N THR A 138 -18.67 1.44 -5.42
CA THR A 138 -18.51 2.86 -5.72
C THR A 138 -17.48 3.06 -6.82
N SER A 139 -17.85 3.70 -7.94
CA SER A 139 -16.90 4.14 -8.96
C SER A 139 -16.76 5.65 -8.96
N VAL A 140 -15.52 6.15 -9.11
CA VAL A 140 -15.23 7.58 -9.16
C VAL A 140 -14.38 7.90 -10.36
N GLY A 141 -14.84 8.77 -11.24
CA GLY A 141 -14.07 9.33 -12.35
C GLY A 141 -13.84 10.82 -12.15
N ILE A 142 -12.69 11.32 -12.61
CA ILE A 142 -12.44 12.76 -12.70
C ILE A 142 -12.00 13.09 -14.12
N ASP A 143 -12.70 14.01 -14.76
CA ASP A 143 -12.28 14.60 -16.03
C ASP A 143 -11.77 16.01 -15.78
N TRP A 144 -10.61 16.34 -16.37
CA TRP A 144 -9.95 17.63 -16.22
C TRP A 144 -9.89 18.39 -17.54
N LYS A 145 -9.77 19.72 -17.44
CA LYS A 145 -9.63 20.64 -18.56
C LYS A 145 -8.64 21.75 -18.24
N LEU A 146 -7.73 22.01 -19.16
CA LEU A 146 -6.78 23.12 -19.08
C LEU A 146 -7.34 24.40 -19.74
N ARG A 147 -6.73 25.55 -19.41
CA ARG A 147 -7.02 26.84 -20.06
C ARG A 147 -6.84 26.81 -21.57
N SER A 148 -5.93 25.98 -22.06
CA SER A 148 -5.70 25.76 -23.50
C SER A 148 -6.87 25.07 -24.20
N GLY A 149 -7.82 24.51 -23.45
CA GLY A 149 -8.92 23.69 -23.96
C GLY A 149 -8.57 22.20 -24.04
N GLN A 150 -7.34 21.80 -23.75
CA GLN A 150 -6.96 20.39 -23.64
C GLN A 150 -7.75 19.73 -22.49
N THR A 151 -8.21 18.51 -22.73
CA THR A 151 -8.98 17.71 -21.76
C THR A 151 -8.34 16.35 -21.57
N GLY A 152 -8.65 15.70 -20.47
CA GLY A 152 -8.28 14.32 -20.21
C GLY A 152 -9.00 13.76 -18.99
N SER A 153 -8.85 12.45 -18.78
CA SER A 153 -9.34 11.79 -17.57
C SER A 153 -8.19 11.58 -16.59
N ALA A 154 -8.47 11.78 -15.31
CA ALA A 154 -7.53 11.54 -14.23
C ALA A 154 -7.33 10.04 -14.00
N ASN A 155 -6.14 9.71 -13.54
CA ASN A 155 -5.78 8.36 -13.17
C ASN A 155 -5.95 8.21 -11.66
N GLY A 156 -6.71 7.20 -11.24
CA GLY A 156 -7.00 6.93 -9.83
C GLY A 156 -6.01 5.93 -9.22
N VAL A 157 -5.61 6.18 -7.98
CA VAL A 157 -4.83 5.24 -7.15
C VAL A 157 -5.57 5.04 -5.81
N ALA A 158 -5.88 3.79 -5.47
CA ALA A 158 -6.65 3.45 -4.29
C ALA A 158 -5.74 3.34 -3.06
N LEU A 159 -6.00 4.12 -2.02
CA LEU A 159 -5.23 4.08 -0.76
C LEU A 159 -5.83 3.10 0.25
N THR A 160 -7.15 2.97 0.26
CA THR A 160 -7.94 2.01 1.06
C THR A 160 -9.19 1.60 0.27
N ASP A 161 -10.02 0.73 0.85
CA ASP A 161 -11.31 0.33 0.27
C ASP A 161 -12.38 1.45 0.28
N GLU A 162 -12.02 2.65 0.76
CA GLU A 162 -12.91 3.83 0.83
C GLU A 162 -12.20 5.15 0.52
N SER A 163 -10.93 5.12 0.13
CA SER A 163 -10.14 6.32 -0.12
C SER A 163 -9.11 6.13 -1.22
N GLY A 164 -8.73 7.22 -1.86
CA GLY A 164 -7.73 7.23 -2.91
C GLY A 164 -7.31 8.65 -3.30
N TYR A 165 -6.48 8.74 -4.31
CA TYR A 165 -6.11 10.00 -4.93
C TYR A 165 -6.09 9.89 -6.45
N PHE A 166 -6.08 11.04 -7.09
CA PHE A 166 -6.05 11.20 -8.53
C PHE A 166 -4.91 12.12 -8.93
N TRP A 167 -4.28 11.80 -10.06
CA TRP A 167 -3.33 12.66 -10.74
C TRP A 167 -3.77 12.88 -12.18
N PHE A 168 -3.40 14.03 -12.76
CA PHE A 168 -3.83 14.42 -14.10
C PHE A 168 -2.77 14.14 -15.15
N PHE A 169 -1.54 14.60 -14.91
CA PHE A 169 -0.47 14.61 -15.91
C PHE A 169 0.63 13.58 -15.64
N ALA A 170 1.05 13.48 -14.38
CA ALA A 170 2.15 12.62 -13.97
C ALA A 170 1.83 11.97 -12.61
N PRO A 171 2.20 10.69 -12.41
CA PRO A 171 1.84 9.92 -11.23
C PRO A 171 2.50 10.39 -9.92
N ASP A 172 3.56 11.19 -10.01
CA ASP A 172 4.26 11.80 -8.88
C ASP A 172 3.63 13.14 -8.41
N ASN A 173 2.62 13.65 -9.13
CA ASN A 173 1.90 14.87 -8.77
C ASN A 173 0.42 14.59 -8.48
N ALA A 174 0.09 14.29 -7.22
CA ALA A 174 -1.29 14.09 -6.79
C ALA A 174 -2.08 15.41 -6.81
N GLU A 175 -3.24 15.41 -7.47
CA GLU A 175 -4.05 16.62 -7.73
C GLU A 175 -5.30 16.66 -6.84
N VAL A 176 -5.96 15.51 -6.64
CA VAL A 176 -7.21 15.40 -5.88
C VAL A 176 -7.16 14.16 -4.99
N THR A 177 -7.43 14.32 -3.70
CA THR A 177 -7.68 13.21 -2.77
C THR A 177 -9.17 13.02 -2.55
N LEU A 178 -9.58 11.77 -2.35
CA LEU A 178 -10.98 11.37 -2.23
C LEU A 178 -11.17 10.43 -1.03
N LYS A 179 -12.28 10.60 -0.31
CA LYS A 179 -12.85 9.56 0.58
C LYS A 179 -14.35 9.42 0.38
N VAL A 180 -14.85 8.20 0.40
CA VAL A 180 -16.29 7.88 0.36
C VAL A 180 -16.64 7.01 1.57
N LEU A 181 -17.18 7.61 2.61
CA LEU A 181 -17.32 6.98 3.94
C LEU A 181 -18.77 6.60 4.25
N ASP A 182 -18.95 5.49 4.98
CA ASP A 182 -20.25 5.09 5.52
C ASP A 182 -20.61 5.95 6.74
N GLY A 183 -21.28 7.07 6.48
CA GLY A 183 -21.77 7.99 7.51
C GLY A 183 -23.16 7.66 8.04
N ARG A 184 -23.78 6.54 7.59
CA ARG A 184 -25.22 6.30 7.82
C ARG A 184 -25.58 6.20 9.30
N ALA A 185 -24.66 5.72 10.13
CA ALA A 185 -24.85 5.67 11.58
C ALA A 185 -25.06 7.05 12.23
N PHE A 186 -24.64 8.14 11.57
CA PHE A 186 -24.72 9.49 12.11
C PHE A 186 -25.91 10.28 11.56
N ASN A 187 -26.15 10.22 10.24
CA ASN A 187 -27.20 11.01 9.60
C ASN A 187 -27.92 10.29 8.47
N GLY A 188 -27.78 8.96 8.36
CA GLY A 188 -28.44 8.16 7.33
C GLY A 188 -27.81 8.27 5.94
N HIS A 189 -26.69 8.99 5.79
CA HIS A 189 -26.08 9.24 4.49
C HIS A 189 -24.68 8.69 4.34
N TRP A 190 -24.32 8.35 3.11
CA TRP A 190 -22.91 8.23 2.71
C TRP A 190 -22.30 9.60 2.50
N TRP A 191 -21.03 9.72 2.87
CA TRP A 191 -20.30 10.98 2.80
C TRP A 191 -19.25 10.93 1.70
N VAL A 192 -19.12 12.02 0.96
CA VAL A 192 -18.08 12.20 -0.05
C VAL A 192 -17.22 13.39 0.31
N PHE A 193 -15.91 13.15 0.41
CA PHE A 193 -14.91 14.18 0.63
C PHE A 193 -13.96 14.22 -0.56
N LEU A 194 -13.80 15.40 -1.16
CA LEU A 194 -12.82 15.68 -2.20
C LEU A 194 -11.98 16.86 -1.74
N ALA A 195 -10.66 16.68 -1.65
CA ALA A 195 -9.73 17.76 -1.39
C ALA A 195 -8.77 17.90 -2.57
N SER A 196 -8.80 19.05 -3.23
CA SER A 196 -7.97 19.33 -4.40
C SER A 196 -6.76 20.17 -4.01
N MET A 197 -5.65 20.01 -4.71
CA MET A 197 -4.41 20.80 -4.57
C MET A 197 -4.01 21.42 -5.91
N THR A 198 -5.01 21.65 -6.77
CA THR A 198 -4.85 22.06 -8.16
C THR A 198 -5.64 23.33 -8.47
N ASP A 199 -5.25 24.04 -9.53
CA ASP A 199 -6.00 25.13 -10.15
C ASP A 199 -6.58 24.74 -11.53
N VAL A 200 -6.43 23.47 -11.92
CA VAL A 200 -6.99 22.89 -13.14
C VAL A 200 -8.50 22.71 -12.99
N GLU A 201 -9.26 22.99 -14.04
CA GLU A 201 -10.70 22.72 -14.04
C GLU A 201 -10.93 21.21 -14.00
N PHE A 202 -11.83 20.74 -13.14
CA PHE A 202 -12.22 19.33 -13.15
C PHE A 202 -13.68 19.09 -12.78
N THR A 203 -14.22 17.98 -13.28
CA THR A 203 -15.50 17.41 -12.88
C THR A 203 -15.26 16.02 -12.32
N ALA A 204 -15.55 15.84 -11.03
CA ALA A 204 -15.57 14.53 -10.38
C ALA A 204 -16.98 13.95 -10.38
N THR A 205 -17.12 12.70 -10.81
CA THR A 205 -18.39 11.95 -10.78
C THR A 205 -18.23 10.73 -9.91
N VAL A 206 -19.04 10.65 -8.85
CA VAL A 206 -19.11 9.51 -7.92
C VAL A 206 -20.39 8.75 -8.18
N ASN A 207 -20.30 7.48 -8.52
CA ASN A 207 -21.43 6.58 -8.70
C ASN A 207 -21.41 5.51 -7.63
N ARG A 208 -22.54 5.25 -6.96
CA ARG A 208 -22.73 4.08 -6.11
C ARG A 208 -23.73 3.15 -6.77
N CYS A 209 -23.34 1.90 -6.98
CA CYS A 209 -24.16 0.86 -7.59
C CYS A 209 -24.45 -0.25 -6.57
N PRO A 210 -25.71 -0.70 -6.47
CA PRO A 210 -26.07 -1.77 -5.54
C PRO A 210 -25.51 -3.13 -6.01
N PRO A 211 -25.28 -4.08 -5.08
CA PRO A 211 -24.89 -5.43 -5.45
C PRO A 211 -26.02 -6.16 -6.20
N PRO A 212 -25.71 -7.00 -7.20
CA PRO A 212 -26.69 -7.94 -7.74
C PRO A 212 -27.28 -8.82 -6.61
N PRO A 213 -28.58 -9.18 -6.67
CA PRO A 213 -29.56 -8.96 -7.74
C PRO A 213 -30.40 -7.68 -7.53
N ILE A 214 -29.97 -6.76 -6.65
CA ILE A 214 -30.73 -5.55 -6.34
C ILE A 214 -30.82 -4.72 -7.63
N GLY A 215 -31.94 -4.82 -8.35
CA GLY A 215 -32.18 -4.17 -9.64
C GLY A 215 -32.40 -2.66 -9.54
N ALA A 216 -31.92 -2.01 -8.49
CA ALA A 216 -31.97 -0.56 -8.36
C ALA A 216 -30.87 0.08 -9.24
N PRO A 217 -31.13 1.24 -9.85
CA PRO A 217 -30.11 1.93 -10.63
C PRO A 217 -28.99 2.44 -9.72
N CYS A 218 -27.81 2.65 -10.30
CA CYS A 218 -26.75 3.38 -9.62
C CYS A 218 -27.23 4.82 -9.32
N VAL A 219 -26.78 5.36 -8.20
CA VAL A 219 -26.99 6.76 -7.81
C VAL A 219 -25.70 7.54 -7.99
N SER A 220 -25.80 8.79 -8.44
CA SER A 220 -24.62 9.59 -8.81
C SER A 220 -24.59 10.97 -8.17
N LYS A 221 -23.39 11.45 -7.84
CA LYS A 221 -23.09 12.83 -7.46
C LYS A 221 -21.97 13.39 -8.33
N THR A 222 -22.08 14.67 -8.66
CA THR A 222 -21.09 15.37 -9.48
C THR A 222 -20.61 16.62 -8.77
N TYR A 223 -19.29 16.80 -8.73
CA TYR A 223 -18.61 17.93 -8.09
C TYR A 223 -17.74 18.63 -9.14
N ARG A 224 -17.86 19.96 -9.27
CA ARG A 224 -17.14 20.72 -10.30
C ARG A 224 -16.26 21.80 -9.68
N SER A 225 -14.98 21.77 -9.99
CA SER A 225 -14.04 22.85 -9.69
C SER A 225 -13.76 23.64 -10.97
N PRO A 226 -14.08 24.95 -11.02
CA PRO A 226 -13.78 25.78 -12.18
C PRO A 226 -12.28 26.08 -12.26
N GLN A 227 -11.82 26.42 -13.47
CA GLN A 227 -10.44 26.81 -13.72
C GLN A 227 -9.97 27.95 -12.81
N GLY A 228 -8.74 27.84 -12.31
CA GLY A 228 -8.05 28.85 -11.52
C GLY A 228 -8.49 28.91 -10.05
N ILE A 229 -9.37 28.00 -9.62
CA ILE A 229 -9.91 27.96 -8.27
C ILE A 229 -9.62 26.58 -7.68
N ASN A 230 -8.92 26.59 -6.54
CA ASN A 230 -8.84 25.43 -5.67
C ASN A 230 -10.16 25.28 -4.89
N ARG A 231 -10.73 24.08 -4.84
CA ARG A 231 -12.00 23.82 -4.15
C ARG A 231 -12.05 22.44 -3.52
N ASN A 232 -12.47 22.40 -2.25
CA ASN A 232 -12.76 21.16 -1.54
C ASN A 232 -14.27 20.95 -1.44
N PHE A 233 -14.70 19.70 -1.45
CA PHE A 233 -16.09 19.28 -1.28
C PHE A 233 -16.19 18.39 -0.05
N LEU A 234 -17.10 18.74 0.86
CA LEU A 234 -17.38 18.01 2.09
C LEU A 234 -18.88 17.72 2.14
N ASP A 235 -19.31 16.72 1.36
CA ASP A 235 -20.71 16.38 1.19
C ASP A 235 -21.09 15.24 2.14
N THR A 236 -21.65 15.62 3.30
CA THR A 236 -22.14 14.66 4.31
C THR A 236 -23.58 14.22 4.05
N LEU A 237 -24.17 14.60 2.91
CA LEU A 237 -25.54 14.28 2.50
C LEU A 237 -25.54 13.68 1.07
N ALA A 238 -24.48 12.95 0.71
CA ALA A 238 -24.23 12.57 -0.68
C ALA A 238 -25.22 11.50 -1.18
N PHE A 239 -25.44 10.43 -0.42
CA PHE A 239 -26.39 9.36 -0.79
C PHE A 239 -27.20 8.92 0.41
#